data_AF-A0A954MSN0-F1
#
_entry.id   AF-A0A954MSN0-F1
#
_cell.length_a   1.000
_cell.length_b   1.000
_cell.length_c   1.000
_cell.angle_alpha   90.00
_cell.angle_beta   90.00
_cell.angle_gamma   90.00
#
_symmetry.space_group_name_H-M   'P 1'
#
loop_
_entity.id
_entity.type
_entity.pdbx_description
1 polymer ?
#
loop_
_entity_poly.entity_id
_entity_poly.type
_entity_poly.pdbx_seq_one_letter_code
_entity_poly.pdbx_strand_id
1 'polypeptide(L)'
;MATVSALPYKVKDIKLADWGRKEIELAQNEMPGLMALREKYGKTKPLKGARIAGCLHMTIQTAVLIETLIELGAEVRWSSCNIFSTQDHAAAAIAAAGIPVFAWKEETEEEYEWCIEQTILWPNGEPLNMILDDGGDLTILVHNKYPELLKGIRGISE
;
A
#
# COMPACT_ATOMS: atom_id res chain seq x y z
N MET A 1 3.24 22.27 15.20
CA MET A 1 3.40 21.07 14.35
C MET A 1 3.37 21.55 12.92
N ALA A 2 4.48 21.44 12.19
CA ALA A 2 4.51 21.87 10.80
C ALA A 2 3.53 20.99 10.02
N THR A 3 2.58 21.60 9.33
CA THR A 3 1.72 20.94 8.34
C THR A 3 2.61 20.52 7.19
N VAL A 4 3.23 19.33 7.31
CA VAL A 4 3.82 18.65 6.17
C VAL A 4 2.67 18.40 5.21
N SER A 5 2.68 19.10 4.08
CA SER A 5 1.78 18.85 2.97
C SER A 5 1.89 17.37 2.59
N ALA A 6 0.97 16.54 3.06
CA ALA A 6 0.96 15.12 2.76
C ALA A 6 0.70 14.96 1.26
N LEU A 7 1.69 14.44 0.53
CA LEU A 7 1.51 14.10 -0.87
C LEU A 7 0.44 12.99 -0.98
N PRO A 8 -0.48 13.06 -1.95
CA PRO A 8 -1.50 12.02 -2.12
C PRO A 8 -0.87 10.69 -2.53
N TYR A 9 0.21 10.73 -3.31
CA TYR A 9 1.03 9.61 -3.76
C TYR A 9 2.38 10.16 -4.29
N LYS A 10 3.36 9.29 -4.54
CA LYS A 10 4.57 9.60 -5.31
C LYS A 10 5.02 8.37 -6.11
N VAL A 11 5.02 8.49 -7.44
CA VAL A 11 5.38 7.43 -8.39
C VAL A 11 6.25 8.02 -9.51
N LYS A 12 6.94 7.17 -10.28
CA LYS A 12 7.89 7.62 -11.31
C LYS A 12 7.24 8.40 -12.46
N ASP A 13 6.18 7.84 -13.04
CA ASP A 13 5.43 8.47 -14.14
C ASP A 13 3.97 8.02 -14.12
N ILE A 14 3.07 8.96 -13.78
CA ILE A 14 1.63 8.69 -13.72
C ILE A 14 1.02 8.35 -15.10
N LYS A 15 1.69 8.70 -16.20
CA LYS A 15 1.21 8.40 -17.56
C LYS A 15 1.25 6.90 -17.89
N LEU A 16 1.94 6.09 -17.07
CA LEU A 16 1.98 4.64 -17.20
C LEU A 16 0.70 3.93 -16.71
N ALA A 17 -0.24 4.67 -16.09
CA ALA A 17 -1.42 4.10 -15.45
C ALA A 17 -2.29 3.26 -16.38
N ASP A 18 -2.51 3.67 -17.62
CA ASP A 18 -3.34 2.93 -18.58
C ASP A 18 -2.72 1.58 -18.96
N TRP A 19 -1.39 1.51 -19.03
CA TRP A 19 -0.68 0.25 -19.24
C TRP A 19 -0.77 -0.64 -18.00
N GLY A 20 -0.49 -0.08 -16.82
CA GLY A 20 -0.64 -0.79 -15.55
C GLY A 20 -2.04 -1.36 -15.34
N ARG A 21 -3.08 -0.60 -15.66
CA ARG A 21 -4.48 -1.05 -15.58
C ARG A 21 -4.73 -2.29 -16.42
N LYS A 22 -4.26 -2.31 -17.68
CA LYS A 22 -4.40 -3.48 -18.56
C LYS A 22 -3.70 -4.70 -18.00
N GLU A 23 -2.50 -4.55 -17.44
CA GLU A 23 -1.80 -5.67 -16.83
C GLU A 23 -2.45 -6.16 -15.53
N ILE A 24 -3.00 -5.26 -14.72
CA ILE A 24 -3.80 -5.62 -13.53
C ILE A 24 -5.02 -6.44 -13.93
N GLU A 25 -5.76 -6.02 -14.96
CA GLU A 25 -6.92 -6.76 -15.48
C GLU A 25 -6.55 -8.16 -15.97
N LEU A 26 -5.40 -8.30 -16.65
CA LEU A 26 -4.89 -9.61 -17.04
C LEU A 26 -4.49 -10.46 -15.82
N ALA A 27 -3.82 -9.87 -14.84
CA ALA A 27 -3.41 -10.56 -13.62
C ALA A 27 -4.59 -11.03 -12.76
N GLN A 28 -5.71 -10.30 -12.77
CA GLN A 28 -6.94 -10.73 -12.08
C GLN A 28 -7.43 -12.10 -12.56
N ASN A 29 -7.29 -12.42 -13.86
CA ASN A 29 -7.65 -13.74 -14.41
C ASN A 29 -6.76 -14.87 -13.88
N GLU A 30 -5.51 -14.56 -13.55
CA GLU A 30 -4.51 -15.52 -13.04
C GLU A 30 -4.47 -15.56 -11.50
N MET A 31 -5.31 -14.78 -10.82
CA MET A 31 -5.38 -14.71 -9.35
C MET A 31 -6.77 -15.08 -8.82
N PRO A 32 -7.28 -16.30 -9.13
CA PRO A 32 -8.66 -16.69 -8.81
C PRO A 32 -8.95 -16.68 -7.30
N GLY A 33 -7.94 -16.92 -6.45
CA GLY A 33 -8.09 -16.86 -5.00
C GLY A 33 -8.49 -15.46 -4.51
N LEU A 34 -7.81 -14.41 -4.97
CA LEU A 34 -8.16 -13.04 -4.61
C LEU A 34 -9.51 -12.62 -5.19
N MET A 35 -9.82 -13.04 -6.41
CA MET A 35 -11.13 -12.73 -7.03
C MET A 35 -12.28 -13.41 -6.27
N ALA A 36 -12.11 -14.65 -5.83
CA ALA A 36 -13.08 -15.35 -5.01
C ALA A 36 -13.27 -14.68 -3.63
N LEU A 37 -12.21 -14.12 -3.03
CA LEU A 37 -12.33 -13.33 -1.79
C LEU A 37 -13.15 -12.07 -2.01
N ARG A 38 -12.92 -11.34 -3.11
CA ARG A 38 -13.73 -10.17 -3.48
C ARG A 38 -15.20 -10.53 -3.64
N GLU A 39 -15.50 -11.61 -4.37
CA GLU A 39 -16.88 -12.08 -4.55
C GLU A 39 -17.55 -12.45 -3.22
N LYS A 40 -16.84 -13.22 -2.38
CA LYS A 40 -17.38 -13.73 -1.12
C LYS A 40 -17.57 -12.65 -0.06
N TYR A 41 -16.65 -11.69 0.06
CA TYR A 41 -16.58 -10.76 1.18
C TYR A 41 -16.76 -9.28 0.80
N GLY A 42 -16.81 -8.95 -0.50
CA GLY A 42 -16.99 -7.57 -0.96
C GLY A 42 -18.31 -6.93 -0.50
N LYS A 43 -19.36 -7.73 -0.27
CA LYS A 43 -20.63 -7.22 0.28
C LYS A 43 -20.60 -7.02 1.79
N THR A 44 -19.89 -7.88 2.54
CA THR A 44 -19.84 -7.83 4.00
C THR A 44 -18.80 -6.84 4.52
N LYS A 45 -17.84 -6.43 3.66
CA LYS A 45 -16.78 -5.46 3.95
C LYS A 45 -16.09 -5.75 5.30
N PRO A 46 -15.51 -6.96 5.49
CA PRO A 46 -14.98 -7.37 6.80
C PRO A 46 -13.81 -6.51 7.28
N LEU A 47 -13.12 -5.79 6.38
CA LEU A 47 -12.00 -4.91 6.72
C LEU A 47 -12.44 -3.46 6.95
N LYS A 48 -13.75 -3.18 7.04
CA LYS A 48 -14.24 -1.83 7.33
C LYS A 48 -13.62 -1.28 8.62
N GLY A 49 -12.97 -0.12 8.50
CA GLY A 49 -12.27 0.56 9.60
C GLY A 49 -10.82 0.10 9.82
N ALA A 50 -10.32 -0.86 9.02
CA ALA A 50 -8.90 -1.14 8.93
C ALA A 50 -8.20 -0.03 8.15
N ARG A 51 -7.10 0.47 8.69
CA ARG A 51 -6.15 1.39 8.05
C ARG A 51 -4.83 0.64 7.94
N ILE A 52 -4.65 0.02 6.78
CA ILE A 52 -3.54 -0.90 6.50
C ILE A 52 -2.40 -0.11 5.87
N ALA A 53 -1.25 -0.10 6.55
CA ALA A 53 0.01 0.28 5.94
C ALA A 53 0.66 -0.99 5.38
N GLY A 54 0.89 -1.01 4.07
CA GLY A 54 1.55 -2.11 3.38
C GLY A 54 2.99 -1.75 2.99
N CYS A 55 3.94 -2.62 3.31
CA CYS A 55 5.31 -2.56 2.83
C CYS A 55 5.66 -3.89 2.17
N LEU A 56 5.40 -3.97 0.86
CA LEU A 56 5.57 -5.19 0.06
C LEU A 56 5.83 -4.76 -1.38
N HIS A 57 6.66 -5.50 -2.11
CA HIS A 57 7.00 -5.24 -3.52
C HIS A 57 5.83 -4.65 -4.33
N MET A 58 5.99 -3.43 -4.86
CA MET A 58 4.92 -2.75 -5.60
C MET A 58 4.83 -3.26 -7.05
N THR A 59 4.20 -4.42 -7.21
CA THR A 59 4.03 -5.15 -8.48
C THR A 59 2.59 -5.14 -8.98
N ILE A 60 2.35 -5.65 -10.20
CA ILE A 60 1.00 -5.89 -10.73
C ILE A 60 0.19 -6.83 -9.83
N GLN A 61 0.79 -7.90 -9.30
CA GLN A 61 0.11 -8.86 -8.42
C GLN A 61 -0.24 -8.19 -7.08
N THR A 62 0.66 -7.38 -6.54
CA THR A 62 0.40 -6.58 -5.34
C THR A 62 -0.69 -5.55 -5.56
N ALA A 63 -0.79 -4.95 -6.76
CA ALA A 63 -1.91 -4.07 -7.09
C ALA A 63 -3.27 -4.80 -7.00
N VAL A 64 -3.35 -6.07 -7.43
CA VAL A 64 -4.55 -6.91 -7.25
C VAL A 64 -4.83 -7.18 -5.76
N LEU A 65 -3.80 -7.39 -4.93
CA LEU A 65 -3.94 -7.50 -3.47
C LEU A 65 -4.49 -6.21 -2.85
N ILE A 66 -3.89 -5.06 -3.16
CA ILE A 66 -4.29 -3.74 -2.66
C ILE A 66 -5.78 -3.48 -2.96
N GLU A 67 -6.18 -3.64 -4.22
CA GLU A 67 -7.57 -3.46 -4.63
C GLU A 67 -8.51 -4.47 -3.96
N THR A 68 -8.03 -5.67 -3.63
CA THR A 68 -8.82 -6.65 -2.87
C THR A 68 -9.06 -6.19 -1.43
N LEU A 69 -8.03 -5.67 -0.76
CA LEU A 69 -8.16 -5.15 0.60
C LEU A 69 -9.18 -3.99 0.65
N ILE A 70 -9.11 -3.10 -0.33
CA ILE A 70 -10.05 -1.98 -0.48
C ILE A 70 -11.47 -2.49 -0.80
N GLU A 71 -11.60 -3.45 -1.71
CA GLU A 71 -12.90 -4.08 -1.99
C GLU A 71 -13.46 -4.76 -0.74
N LEU A 72 -12.64 -5.25 0.18
CA LEU A 72 -13.07 -5.79 1.46
C LEU A 72 -13.30 -4.71 2.53
N GLY A 73 -13.15 -3.43 2.21
CA GLY A 73 -13.53 -2.29 3.05
C GLY A 73 -12.38 -1.59 3.79
N ALA A 74 -11.13 -1.98 3.55
CA ALA A 74 -9.98 -1.32 4.17
C ALA A 74 -9.69 0.05 3.53
N GLU A 75 -9.09 0.94 4.30
CA GLU A 75 -8.29 2.04 3.79
C GLU A 75 -6.83 1.60 3.73
N VAL A 76 -6.14 1.91 2.63
CA VAL A 76 -4.81 1.36 2.35
C VAL A 76 -3.84 2.48 1.96
N ARG A 77 -2.62 2.42 2.48
CA ARG A 77 -1.46 3.20 2.03
C ARG A 77 -0.30 2.23 1.80
N TRP A 78 0.51 2.44 0.77
CA TRP A 78 1.48 1.44 0.34
C TRP A 78 2.87 2.01 0.00
N SER A 79 3.91 1.26 0.37
CA SER A 79 5.29 1.42 -0.10
C SER A 79 5.83 0.07 -0.59
N SER A 80 6.90 0.11 -1.38
CA SER A 80 7.65 -1.09 -1.73
C SER A 80 8.57 -1.50 -0.57
N CYS A 81 8.91 -2.79 -0.44
CA CYS A 81 9.92 -3.30 0.51
C CYS A 81 11.30 -3.50 -0.14
N ASN A 82 11.47 -3.11 -1.40
CA ASN A 82 12.77 -3.20 -2.08
C ASN A 82 12.88 -2.16 -3.21
N ILE A 83 14.00 -1.41 -3.18
CA ILE A 83 14.30 -0.29 -4.08
C ILE A 83 14.28 -0.62 -5.58
N PHE A 84 14.44 -1.88 -5.98
CA PHE A 84 14.44 -2.28 -7.40
C PHE A 84 13.19 -3.05 -7.83
N SER A 85 12.32 -3.41 -6.89
CA SER A 85 11.22 -4.35 -7.16
C SER A 85 9.97 -3.69 -7.76
N THR A 86 9.83 -2.37 -7.59
CA THR A 86 8.66 -1.64 -8.08
C THR A 86 8.52 -1.79 -9.59
N GLN A 87 7.29 -2.11 -10.01
CA GLN A 87 6.85 -2.02 -11.39
C GLN A 87 6.13 -0.68 -11.55
N ASP A 88 6.79 0.30 -12.18
CA ASP A 88 6.34 1.70 -12.17
C ASP A 88 4.95 1.89 -12.78
N HIS A 89 4.57 1.06 -13.76
CA HIS A 89 3.22 1.08 -14.34
C HIS A 89 2.16 0.52 -13.38
N ALA A 90 2.48 -0.47 -12.55
CA ALA A 90 1.60 -0.95 -11.49
C ALA A 90 1.38 0.15 -10.43
N ALA A 91 2.46 0.78 -9.98
CA ALA A 91 2.40 1.90 -9.03
C ALA A 91 1.58 3.07 -9.61
N ALA A 92 1.78 3.42 -10.87
CA ALA A 92 1.01 4.45 -11.55
C ALA A 92 -0.50 4.13 -11.62
N ALA A 93 -0.86 2.87 -11.89
CA ALA A 93 -2.27 2.45 -11.93
C ALA A 93 -2.95 2.51 -10.56
N ILE A 94 -2.23 2.16 -9.48
CA ILE A 94 -2.71 2.32 -8.10
C ILE A 94 -2.87 3.80 -7.73
N ALA A 95 -1.87 4.64 -8.05
CA ALA A 95 -1.95 6.08 -7.83
C ALA A 95 -3.13 6.72 -8.59
N ALA A 96 -3.33 6.35 -9.86
CA ALA A 96 -4.43 6.86 -10.69
C ALA A 96 -5.81 6.41 -10.19
N ALA A 97 -5.90 5.29 -9.49
CA ALA A 97 -7.11 4.84 -8.79
C ALA A 97 -7.38 5.63 -7.49
N GLY A 98 -6.55 6.62 -7.15
CA GLY A 98 -6.70 7.45 -5.95
C GLY A 98 -6.18 6.80 -4.68
N ILE A 99 -5.40 5.73 -4.78
CA ILE A 99 -4.85 4.99 -3.64
C ILE A 99 -3.46 5.56 -3.32
N PRO A 100 -3.19 5.93 -2.04
CA PRO A 100 -1.87 6.42 -1.66
C PRO A 100 -0.78 5.35 -1.82
N VAL A 101 0.09 5.55 -2.79
CA VAL A 101 1.26 4.71 -3.05
C VAL A 101 2.51 5.57 -3.18
N PHE A 102 3.57 5.17 -2.50
CA PHE A 102 4.86 5.85 -2.48
C PHE A 102 5.90 4.81 -2.87
N ALA A 103 6.10 4.66 -4.17
CA ALA A 103 6.98 3.63 -4.72
C ALA A 103 7.41 3.98 -6.14
N TRP A 104 8.70 3.84 -6.45
CA TRP A 104 9.23 3.80 -7.81
C TRP A 104 10.42 2.85 -7.89
N LYS A 105 10.75 2.44 -9.11
CA LYS A 105 11.94 1.62 -9.35
C LYS A 105 13.20 2.49 -9.26
N GLU A 106 14.21 1.97 -8.57
CA GLU A 106 15.53 2.58 -8.32
C GLU A 106 15.47 3.76 -7.33
N GLU A 107 14.72 3.58 -6.24
CA GLU A 107 14.79 4.47 -5.06
C GLU A 107 16.20 4.51 -4.46
N THR A 108 16.59 5.66 -3.92
CA THR A 108 17.70 5.72 -2.95
C THR A 108 17.27 5.17 -1.59
N GLU A 109 18.20 4.87 -0.69
CA GLU A 109 17.87 4.43 0.68
C GLU A 109 17.06 5.49 1.45
N GLU A 110 17.39 6.77 1.29
CA GLU A 110 16.64 7.87 1.90
C GLU A 110 15.21 7.97 1.36
N GLU A 111 15.03 7.75 0.06
CA GLU A 111 13.72 7.73 -0.59
C GLU A 111 12.88 6.53 -0.13
N TYR A 112 13.51 5.38 0.01
CA TYR A 112 12.90 4.15 0.50
C TYR A 112 12.32 4.32 1.92
N GLU A 113 13.14 4.80 2.87
CA GLU A 113 12.69 5.07 4.23
C GLU A 113 11.57 6.14 4.25
N TRP A 114 11.73 7.20 3.44
CA TRP A 114 10.72 8.24 3.30
C TRP A 114 9.38 7.68 2.80
N CYS A 115 9.40 6.76 1.83
CA CYS A 115 8.21 6.10 1.28
C CYS A 115 7.47 5.31 2.35
N ILE A 116 8.18 4.52 3.17
CA ILE A 116 7.59 3.77 4.29
C ILE A 116 6.92 4.73 5.27
N GLU A 117 7.59 5.83 5.64
CA GLU A 117 7.03 6.83 6.56
C GLU A 117 5.73 7.46 6.05
N GLN A 118 5.57 7.62 4.74
CA GLN A 118 4.34 8.18 4.17
C GLN A 118 3.13 7.26 4.37
N THR A 119 3.32 5.99 4.71
CA THR A 119 2.22 5.02 4.91
C THR A 119 1.64 5.04 6.33
N ILE A 120 2.30 5.71 7.29
CA ILE A 120 2.01 5.60 8.73
C ILE A 120 0.79 6.42 9.15
N LEU A 121 0.62 7.62 8.59
CA LEU A 121 -0.44 8.56 8.95
C LEU A 121 -1.37 8.84 7.77
N TRP A 122 -2.68 8.85 8.05
CA TRP A 122 -3.70 9.26 7.10
C TRP A 122 -3.84 10.79 7.08
N PRO A 123 -4.40 11.37 5.99
CA PRO A 123 -4.55 12.83 5.87
C PRO A 123 -5.36 13.49 6.99
N ASN A 124 -6.26 12.75 7.65
CA ASN A 124 -7.04 13.20 8.79
C ASN A 124 -6.26 13.15 10.13
N GLY A 125 -5.00 12.74 10.11
CA GLY A 125 -4.15 12.55 11.29
C GLY A 125 -4.33 11.22 12.01
N GLU A 126 -5.20 10.33 11.51
CA GLU A 126 -5.33 8.99 12.10
C GLU A 126 -4.13 8.10 11.73
N PRO A 127 -3.57 7.34 12.68
CA PRO A 127 -2.48 6.42 12.38
C PRO A 127 -3.00 5.10 11.79
N LEU A 128 -2.11 4.35 11.13
CA LEU A 128 -2.32 2.95 10.82
C LEU A 128 -2.83 2.16 12.04
N ASN A 129 -3.62 1.12 11.78
CA ASN A 129 -4.05 0.19 12.83
C ASN A 129 -3.83 -1.28 12.46
N MET A 130 -3.23 -1.54 11.29
CA MET A 130 -2.83 -2.85 10.77
C MET A 130 -1.56 -2.68 9.96
N ILE A 131 -0.64 -3.65 10.05
CA ILE A 131 0.57 -3.73 9.22
C ILE A 131 0.48 -4.98 8.34
N LEU A 132 0.83 -4.83 7.07
CA LEU A 132 1.12 -5.93 6.15
C LEU A 132 2.54 -5.70 5.63
N ASP A 133 3.47 -6.58 5.98
CA ASP A 133 4.91 -6.38 5.80
C ASP A 133 5.53 -7.55 5.04
N ASP A 134 6.68 -7.31 4.41
CA ASP A 134 7.50 -8.30 3.70
C ASP A 134 8.96 -7.89 3.88
N GLY A 135 9.64 -8.52 4.84
CA GLY A 135 11.01 -8.25 5.25
C GLY A 135 11.13 -7.51 6.60
N GLY A 136 10.03 -7.05 7.19
CA GLY A 136 9.98 -6.47 8.53
C GLY A 136 10.38 -4.98 8.66
N ASP A 137 10.72 -4.29 7.58
CA ASP A 137 11.22 -2.90 7.65
C ASP A 137 10.17 -1.91 8.18
N LEU A 138 8.91 -2.03 7.75
CA LEU A 138 7.82 -1.19 8.27
C LEU A 138 7.57 -1.50 9.75
N THR A 139 7.59 -2.78 10.12
CA THR A 139 7.46 -3.22 11.50
C THR A 139 8.55 -2.62 12.37
N ILE A 140 9.82 -2.72 11.97
CA ILE A 140 10.98 -2.20 12.70
C ILE A 140 10.89 -0.68 12.82
N LEU A 141 10.55 0.02 11.73
CA LEU A 141 10.42 1.47 11.73
C LEU A 141 9.35 1.94 12.70
N VAL A 142 8.17 1.31 12.74
CA VAL A 142 7.11 1.63 13.70
C VAL A 142 7.57 1.35 15.14
N HIS A 143 8.22 0.21 15.41
CA HIS A 143 8.70 -0.12 16.75
C HIS A 143 9.75 0.89 17.27
N ASN A 144 10.64 1.35 16.41
CA ASN A 144 11.75 2.20 16.80
C ASN A 144 11.41 3.70 16.80
N LYS A 145 10.67 4.17 15.78
CA LYS A 145 10.42 5.60 15.56
C LYS A 145 9.03 6.06 16.03
N TYR A 146 8.05 5.16 16.06
CA TYR A 146 6.67 5.46 16.44
C TYR A 146 6.10 4.48 17.49
N PRO A 147 6.83 4.19 18.59
CA PRO A 147 6.41 3.21 19.59
C PRO A 147 5.06 3.54 20.23
N GLU A 148 4.66 4.81 20.26
CA GLU A 148 3.36 5.26 20.75
C GLU A 148 2.17 4.72 19.92
N LEU A 149 2.39 4.40 18.64
CA LEU A 149 1.36 3.88 17.75
C LEU A 149 1.07 2.40 17.98
N LEU A 150 2.01 1.64 18.56
CA LEU A 150 1.89 0.19 18.76
C LEU A 150 0.60 -0.21 19.50
N LYS A 151 0.16 0.59 20.48
CA LYS A 151 -1.08 0.34 21.22
C LYS A 151 -2.34 0.34 20.33
N GLY A 152 -2.31 1.07 19.21
CA GLY A 152 -3.41 1.18 18.26
C GLY A 152 -3.39 0.13 17.14
N ILE A 153 -2.27 -0.60 16.99
CA ILE A 153 -2.10 -1.61 15.93
C ILE A 153 -2.64 -2.94 16.42
N ARG A 154 -3.60 -3.50 15.67
CA ARG A 154 -4.32 -4.73 16.06
C ARG A 154 -3.59 -6.00 15.66
N GLY A 155 -2.70 -5.93 14.68
CA GLY A 155 -1.96 -7.07 14.19
C GLY A 155 -1.00 -6.72 13.06
N ILE A 156 -0.07 -7.65 12.84
CA ILE A 156 0.92 -7.65 11.77
C ILE A 156 0.77 -8.98 11.03
N SER A 157 0.75 -8.95 9.71
CA SER A 157 0.96 -10.12 8.87
C SER A 157 2.25 -9.94 8.09
N GLU A 158 3.11 -10.95 8.15
CA GLU A 158 4.42 -11.05 7.51
C GLU A 158 4.48 -12.39 6.78
#